data_AF-A0A953TJH6-F1
#
_entry.id   AF-A0A953TJH6-F1
#
_cell.length_a   1.000
_cell.length_b   1.000
_cell.length_c   1.000
_cell.angle_alpha   90.00
_cell.angle_beta   90.00
_cell.angle_gamma   90.00
#
_symmetry.space_group_name_H-M   'P 1'
#
loop_
_entity.id
_entity.type
_entity.pdbx_description
1 polymer ?
#
loop_
_entity_poly.entity_id
_entity_poly.type
_entity_poly.pdbx_seq_one_letter_code
_entity_poly.pdbx_strand_id
1 'polypeptide(L)'
;MKPSTKKKLPIISGSRRMKFPQVKGKTLEEVNFSSRAEDHSITLVFRDKTALRFGIEPGFTMFADLENWKTGDVRVIRRWPEVRSWLFRE
;
A
#
# COMPACT_ATOMS: atom_id res chain seq x y z
N MET A 1 2.25 -19.80 -42.75
CA MET A 1 2.35 -18.80 -41.66
C MET A 1 1.47 -19.26 -40.50
N LYS A 2 2.04 -19.50 -39.31
CA LYS A 2 1.25 -19.83 -38.11
C LYS A 2 0.93 -18.54 -37.35
N PRO A 3 -0.31 -18.34 -36.86
CA PRO A 3 -0.69 -17.13 -36.16
C PRO A 3 0.01 -17.07 -34.79
N SER A 4 0.62 -15.92 -34.49
CA SER A 4 1.24 -15.60 -33.21
C SER A 4 0.15 -15.48 -32.14
N THR A 5 0.05 -16.50 -31.28
CA THR A 5 -0.76 -16.45 -30.06
C THR A 5 -0.14 -15.43 -29.12
N LYS A 6 -0.79 -14.27 -28.97
CA LYS A 6 -0.45 -13.31 -27.91
C LYS A 6 -0.53 -14.02 -26.57
N LYS A 7 0.62 -14.35 -25.96
CA LYS A 7 0.70 -14.82 -24.57
C LYS A 7 0.01 -13.79 -23.69
N LYS A 8 -1.18 -14.10 -23.18
CA LYS A 8 -1.76 -13.37 -22.05
C LYS A 8 -0.81 -13.59 -20.87
N LEU A 9 -0.09 -12.54 -20.50
CA LEU A 9 0.74 -12.56 -19.30
C LEU A 9 -0.16 -12.94 -18.11
N PRO A 10 0.32 -13.81 -17.20
CA PRO A 10 -0.46 -14.20 -16.04
C PRO A 10 -0.89 -12.95 -15.28
N ILE A 11 -2.17 -12.88 -14.91
CA ILE A 11 -2.66 -11.85 -14.00
C ILE A 11 -1.94 -12.11 -12.69
N ILE A 12 -0.92 -11.30 -12.38
CA ILE A 12 -0.29 -11.30 -11.06
C ILE A 12 -1.38 -10.86 -10.09
N SER A 13 -1.95 -11.81 -9.35
CA SER A 13 -2.97 -11.52 -8.34
C SER A 13 -2.35 -10.58 -7.31
N GLY A 14 -2.81 -9.33 -7.29
CA GLY A 14 -2.28 -8.27 -6.42
C GLY A 14 -1.79 -7.02 -7.16
N SER A 15 -1.58 -7.06 -8.49
CA SER A 15 -1.21 -5.86 -9.25
C SER A 15 -2.43 -5.07 -9.72
N ARG A 16 -2.53 -3.79 -9.34
CA ARG A 16 -3.53 -2.84 -9.87
C ARG A 16 -2.83 -1.80 -10.73
N ARG A 17 -3.28 -1.63 -11.97
CA ARG A 17 -2.81 -0.55 -12.85
C ARG A 17 -3.77 0.64 -12.75
N MET A 18 -3.25 1.79 -12.34
CA MET A 18 -3.97 3.07 -12.37
C MET A 18 -3.32 3.98 -13.41
N LYS A 19 -4.13 4.77 -14.10
CA LYS A 19 -3.66 5.75 -15.09
C LYS A 19 -3.96 7.15 -14.57
N PHE A 20 -3.04 8.07 -14.84
CA PHE A 20 -3.18 9.49 -14.52
C PHE A 20 -3.04 10.31 -15.81
N PRO A 21 -4.06 10.36 -16.69
CA PRO A 21 -3.97 11.05 -17.98
C PRO A 21 -3.58 12.53 -17.86
N GLN A 22 -3.93 13.18 -16.75
CA GLN A 22 -3.69 14.60 -16.47
C GLN A 22 -2.20 14.95 -16.36
N VAL A 23 -1.32 13.97 -16.12
CA VAL A 23 0.13 14.20 -16.05
C VAL A 23 0.87 13.79 -17.34
N LYS A 24 0.14 13.34 -18.37
CA LYS A 24 0.75 12.92 -19.63
C LYS A 24 1.49 14.09 -20.29
N GLY A 25 2.74 13.87 -20.67
CA GLY A 25 3.58 14.88 -21.33
C GLY A 25 4.20 15.90 -20.38
N LYS A 26 3.91 15.84 -19.08
CA LYS A 26 4.61 16.67 -18.09
C LYS A 26 6.03 16.15 -17.85
N THR A 27 6.97 17.07 -17.71
CA THR A 27 8.37 16.75 -17.35
C THR A 27 8.50 16.73 -15.84
N LEU A 28 8.93 15.59 -15.29
CA LEU A 28 9.23 15.46 -13.87
C LEU A 28 10.42 16.36 -13.50
N GLU A 29 10.28 17.11 -12.43
CA GLU A 29 11.32 17.96 -11.84
C GLU A 29 11.94 17.29 -10.61
N GLU A 30 11.11 16.74 -9.72
CA GLU A 30 11.53 16.19 -8.43
C GLU A 30 10.59 15.06 -7.96
N VAL A 31 11.10 14.17 -7.10
CA VAL A 31 10.31 13.20 -6.33
C VAL A 31 10.53 13.44 -4.84
N ASN A 32 9.46 13.75 -4.12
CA ASN A 32 9.47 13.97 -2.68
C ASN A 32 8.95 12.74 -1.93
N PHE A 33 9.70 12.33 -0.91
CA PHE A 33 9.31 11.25 0.01
C PHE A 33 9.05 11.85 1.40
N SER A 34 7.87 11.59 1.96
CA SER A 34 7.52 11.97 3.32
C SER A 34 7.28 10.70 4.14
N SER A 35 7.93 10.62 5.30
CA SER A 35 7.73 9.58 6.30
C SER A 35 7.40 10.18 7.67
N ARG A 36 6.88 11.41 7.67
CA ARG A 36 6.47 12.11 8.88
C ARG A 36 5.29 11.38 9.51
N ALA A 37 5.15 11.49 10.83
CA ALA A 37 4.14 10.78 11.62
C ALA A 37 2.69 10.96 11.10
N GLU A 38 2.40 12.10 10.48
CA GLU A 38 1.07 12.44 9.94
C GLU A 38 1.05 12.53 8.41
N ASP A 39 2.17 12.24 7.75
CA ASP A 39 2.32 12.35 6.30
C ASP A 39 3.30 11.30 5.78
N HIS A 40 2.75 10.15 5.41
CA HIS A 40 3.44 9.19 4.58
C HIS A 40 3.02 9.41 3.14
N SER A 41 3.94 9.85 2.28
CA SER A 41 3.59 10.11 0.88
C SER A 41 4.76 10.03 -0.08
N ILE A 42 4.41 9.81 -1.34
CA ILE A 42 5.29 9.96 -2.50
C ILE A 42 4.67 11.04 -3.37
N THR A 43 5.40 12.12 -3.66
CA THR A 43 4.91 13.22 -4.48
C THR A 43 5.80 13.41 -5.70
N LEU A 44 5.22 13.32 -6.89
CA LEU A 44 5.87 13.63 -8.16
C LEU A 44 5.62 15.11 -8.47
N VAL A 45 6.67 15.93 -8.50
CA VAL A 45 6.59 17.36 -8.82
C VAL A 45 7.04 17.57 -10.26
N PHE A 46 6.25 18.31 -11.04
CA PHE A 46 6.52 18.60 -12.44
C PHE A 46 7.02 20.03 -12.65
N ARG A 47 7.77 20.26 -13.73
CA ARG A 47 8.35 21.58 -14.06
C ARG A 47 7.32 22.70 -14.24
N ASP A 48 6.08 22.35 -14.56
CA ASP A 48 4.96 23.30 -14.65
C ASP A 48 4.35 23.67 -13.28
N LYS A 49 5.05 23.33 -12.19
CA LYS A 49 4.69 23.58 -10.79
C LYS A 49 3.38 22.92 -10.36
N THR A 50 2.96 21.86 -11.04
CA THR A 50 1.92 20.93 -10.56
C THR A 50 2.52 19.67 -9.95
N ALA A 51 1.73 18.90 -9.20
CA ALA A 51 2.19 17.67 -8.57
C ALA A 51 1.14 16.54 -8.58
N LEU A 52 1.60 15.30 -8.60
CA LEU A 52 0.80 14.10 -8.33
C LEU A 52 1.27 13.48 -7.01
N ARG A 53 0.41 13.51 -5.99
CA ARG A 53 0.70 13.01 -4.65
C ARG A 53 0.00 11.67 -4.39
N PHE A 54 0.77 10.69 -3.93
CA PHE A 54 0.29 9.42 -3.40
C PHE A 54 0.36 9.48 -1.88
N GLY A 55 -0.79 9.67 -1.22
CA GLY A 55 -0.90 9.51 0.23
C GLY A 55 -0.89 8.02 0.59
N ILE A 56 -0.15 7.69 1.63
CA ILE A 56 -0.04 6.35 2.21
C ILE A 56 -0.61 6.43 3.61
N GLU A 57 -1.67 5.68 3.87
CA GLU A 57 -2.17 5.46 5.23
C GLU A 57 -1.68 4.07 5.66
N PRO A 58 -0.62 3.97 6.49
CA PRO A 58 -0.17 2.69 6.99
C PRO A 58 -1.20 2.15 7.98
N GLY A 59 -1.95 1.14 7.56
CA GLY A 59 -2.86 0.44 8.46
C GLY A 59 -2.09 -0.38 9.50
N PHE A 60 -2.57 -0.41 10.74
CA PHE A 60 -2.10 -1.36 11.74
C PHE A 60 -3.20 -2.40 12.03
N THR A 61 -2.79 -3.65 12.26
CA THR A 61 -3.71 -4.69 12.74
C THR A 61 -3.16 -5.22 14.06
N MET A 62 -3.96 -5.10 15.12
CA MET A 62 -3.64 -5.61 16.44
C MET A 62 -4.31 -6.97 16.64
N PHE A 63 -3.50 -7.93 17.09
CA PHE A 63 -3.96 -9.23 17.58
C PHE A 63 -3.76 -9.25 19.09
N ALA A 64 -4.70 -9.87 19.80
CA ALA A 64 -4.63 -9.99 21.25
C ALA A 64 -4.91 -11.44 21.64
N ASP A 65 -3.90 -12.06 22.25
CA ASP A 65 -3.94 -13.42 22.77
C ASP A 65 -3.61 -13.37 24.28
N LEU A 66 -4.37 -14.10 25.08
CA LEU A 66 -4.03 -14.38 26.48
C LEU A 66 -3.31 -15.72 26.51
N GLU A 67 -2.10 -15.74 27.05
CA GLU A 67 -1.23 -16.91 27.01
C GLU A 67 -0.85 -17.39 28.42
N ASN A 68 -0.73 -18.70 28.57
CA ASN A 68 -0.17 -19.35 29.75
C ASN A 68 1.22 -19.88 29.41
N TRP A 69 2.22 -19.47 30.18
CA TRP A 69 3.62 -19.86 30.03
C TRP A 69 4.15 -20.64 31.25
N LYS A 70 3.27 -21.04 32.18
CA LYS A 70 3.64 -21.72 33.44
C LYS A 70 4.40 -23.03 33.25
N THR A 71 4.25 -23.69 32.09
CA THR A 71 4.90 -24.96 31.78
C THR A 71 6.15 -24.80 30.90
N GLY A 72 6.62 -23.57 30.68
CA GLY A 72 7.73 -23.27 29.77
C GLY A 72 7.29 -23.16 28.30
N ASP A 73 6.27 -23.92 27.90
CA ASP A 73 5.63 -23.78 26.60
C ASP A 73 4.52 -22.71 26.62
N VAL A 74 4.46 -21.89 25.56
CA VAL A 74 3.39 -20.92 25.36
C VAL A 74 2.12 -21.63 24.92
N ARG A 75 1.06 -21.51 25.71
CA ARG A 75 -0.28 -21.98 25.36
C ARG A 75 -1.27 -20.83 25.33
N VAL A 76 -1.86 -20.55 24.16
CA VAL A 76 -2.94 -19.57 24.03
C VAL A 76 -4.19 -20.07 24.77
N ILE A 77 -4.63 -19.31 25.76
CA ILE A 77 -5.84 -19.53 26.56
C ILE A 77 -7.06 -18.92 25.84
N ARG A 78 -6.90 -17.74 25.25
CA ARG A 78 -7.98 -17.01 24.58
C ARG A 78 -7.44 -16.09 23.49
N ARG A 79 -8.20 -15.94 22.41
CA ARG A 79 -7.99 -14.91 21.39
C ARG A 79 -9.16 -13.93 21.37
N TRP A 80 -8.87 -12.67 21.12
CA TRP A 80 -9.87 -11.65 20.83
C TRP A 80 -9.94 -11.38 19.32
N PRO A 81 -11.06 -10.80 18.84
CA PRO A 81 -11.14 -10.31 17.47
C PRO A 81 -10.01 -9.33 17.16
N GLU A 82 -9.52 -9.38 15.93
CA GLU A 82 -8.54 -8.41 15.44
C GLU A 82 -9.10 -6.99 15.49
N VAL A 83 -8.26 -6.04 15.90
CA VAL A 83 -8.57 -4.61 15.78
C VAL A 83 -7.77 -4.08 14.61
N ARG A 84 -8.47 -3.67 13.56
CA ARG A 84 -7.86 -3.04 12.39
C ARG A 84 -7.97 -1.53 12.52
N SER A 85 -6.92 -0.82 12.14
CA SER A 85 -6.99 0.62 11.94
C SER A 85 -8.16 0.96 11.01
N TRP A 86 -8.98 1.93 11.41
CA TRP A 86 -9.95 2.53 10.50
C TRP A 86 -9.17 3.22 9.39
N LEU A 87 -9.23 2.69 8.16
CA LEU A 87 -8.70 3.39 7.00
C LEU A 87 -9.57 4.62 6.79
N PHE A 88 -9.08 5.80 7.18
CA PHE A 88 -9.79 7.04 6.87
C PHE A 88 -9.87 7.18 5.34
N ARG A 89 -11.08 7.17 4.82
CA ARG A 89 -11.40 7.66 3.48
C ARG A 89 -12.65 8.52 3.60
N GLU A 90 -12.45 9.83 3.52
CA GLU A 90 -13.42 10.77 2.97
C GLU A 90 -13.17 10.90 1.45
#